data_AF-A0ABD7QBH6-F1
#
_entry.id   AF-A0ABD7QBH6-F1
#
_cell.length_a   1.000
_cell.length_b   1.000
_cell.length_c   1.000
_cell.angle_alpha   90.00
_cell.angle_beta   90.00
_cell.angle_gamma   90.00
#
_symmetry.space_group_name_H-M   'P 1'
#
loop_
_entity.id
_entity.type
_entity.pdbx_description
1 polymer ?
#
loop_
_entity_poly.entity_id
_entity_poly.type
_entity_poly.pdbx_seq_one_letter_code
_entity_poly.pdbx_strand_id
1 'polypeptide(L)'
;MTLLVTAECVDDLLKDVHQAILTDGLWNTPTKGANIEILGAYLILTDPRRRISRTESRGKIISCLGELLWYLSARNDLDFIQHFIPRYVKYAESDGRIHGGYGPRLFSMHGLYNQLENVISLLQEKRTTRRALIQLFDASDLVTDNPEQTEYADIPCTISLQFIVRQDALHLFVCMRSNDAFMGLPHDVFAFTMLQELVARLTGCKLGHYHHFVSSLHIYKEHFEQVKELQQEGFMSTLPVMGDMPEIQSLKDITVILEAEKALRENKEFDIDTMPLSDYWKDLLRVIKTHFLLRSHTSAHDELARQELTALNNQEYRFIFDGKI
;
A
#
# COMPACT_ATOMS: atom_id res chain seq x y z
N MET A 1 -27.39 0.19 -3.96
CA MET A 1 -27.12 1.45 -3.25
C MET A 1 -25.67 1.80 -3.52
N THR A 2 -25.37 3.04 -3.91
CA THR A 2 -23.97 3.49 -4.11
C THR A 2 -23.47 4.03 -2.77
N LEU A 3 -22.33 3.53 -2.28
CA LEU A 3 -21.73 3.99 -1.03
C LEU A 3 -20.83 5.20 -1.31
N LEU A 4 -20.99 6.26 -0.51
CA LEU A 4 -20.07 7.40 -0.47
C LEU A 4 -19.57 7.56 0.96
N VAL A 5 -18.26 7.44 1.17
CA VAL A 5 -17.60 7.70 2.46
C VAL A 5 -16.55 8.78 2.26
N THR A 6 -16.54 9.78 3.14
CA THR A 6 -15.49 10.80 3.19
C THR A 6 -14.96 10.86 4.60
N ALA A 7 -13.67 10.65 4.76
CA ALA A 7 -13.02 10.63 6.07
C ALA A 7 -11.67 11.37 6.01
N GLU A 8 -11.20 11.84 7.16
CA GLU A 8 -9.89 12.48 7.28
C GLU A 8 -8.77 11.45 7.41
N CYS A 9 -8.99 10.35 8.13
CA CYS A 9 -8.02 9.28 8.34
C CYS A 9 -8.55 7.91 7.88
N VAL A 10 -7.62 6.97 7.71
CA VAL A 10 -7.96 5.60 7.29
C VAL A 10 -8.80 4.85 8.32
N ASP A 11 -8.65 5.12 9.62
CA ASP A 11 -9.44 4.46 10.66
C ASP A 11 -10.93 4.81 10.57
N ASP A 12 -11.25 6.10 10.43
CA ASP A 12 -12.62 6.57 10.23
C ASP A 12 -13.19 6.05 8.90
N LEU A 13 -12.37 6.03 7.85
CA LEU A 13 -12.76 5.49 6.55
C LEU A 13 -13.16 4.01 6.65
N LEU A 14 -12.31 3.19 7.28
CA LEU A 14 -12.53 1.75 7.42
C LEU A 14 -13.73 1.46 8.31
N LYS A 15 -13.87 2.19 9.42
CA LYS A 15 -15.02 2.09 10.32
C LYS A 15 -16.35 2.29 9.59
N ASP A 16 -16.48 3.38 8.83
CA ASP A 16 -17.70 3.67 8.09
C ASP A 16 -17.95 2.66 6.97
N VAL A 17 -16.88 2.26 6.26
CA VAL A 17 -16.96 1.23 5.21
C VAL A 17 -17.42 -0.11 5.77
N HIS A 18 -16.81 -0.58 6.85
CA HIS A 18 -17.14 -1.86 7.48
C HIS A 18 -18.57 -1.86 7.99
N GLN A 19 -19.00 -0.77 8.63
CA GLN A 19 -20.37 -0.64 9.12
C GLN A 19 -21.36 -0.69 7.96
N ALA A 20 -21.09 0.03 6.87
CA ALA A 20 -21.93 0.02 5.69
C ALA A 20 -22.05 -1.38 5.08
N ILE A 21 -20.93 -2.08 4.87
CA ILE A 21 -20.93 -3.45 4.30
C ILE A 21 -21.72 -4.40 5.18
N LEU A 22 -21.51 -4.38 6.51
CA LEU A 22 -22.22 -5.27 7.43
C LEU A 22 -23.72 -4.98 7.55
N THR A 23 -24.16 -3.74 7.27
CA THR A 23 -25.56 -3.31 7.43
C THR A 23 -26.34 -3.44 6.12
N ASP A 24 -25.76 -2.95 5.03
CA ASP A 24 -26.45 -2.74 3.75
C ASP A 24 -25.94 -3.65 2.63
N GLY A 25 -24.87 -4.41 2.89
CA GLY A 25 -24.25 -5.26 1.89
C GLY A 25 -25.08 -6.48 1.51
N LEU A 26 -24.83 -6.95 0.30
CA LEU A 26 -25.48 -8.12 -0.29
C LEU A 26 -24.59 -9.34 -0.15
N TRP A 27 -25.18 -10.47 0.23
CA TRP A 27 -24.46 -11.75 0.24
C TRP A 27 -24.14 -12.19 -1.19
N ASN A 28 -22.90 -12.64 -1.38
CA ASN A 28 -22.43 -13.26 -2.61
C ASN A 28 -21.48 -14.43 -2.29
N THR A 29 -21.23 -15.32 -3.26
CA THR A 29 -20.24 -16.40 -3.13
C THR A 29 -19.37 -16.51 -4.39
N PRO A 30 -18.42 -15.58 -4.60
CA PRO A 30 -17.43 -15.68 -5.66
C PRO A 30 -16.42 -16.81 -5.44
N THR A 31 -15.59 -17.08 -6.46
CA THR A 31 -14.56 -18.13 -6.47
C THR A 31 -13.60 -18.06 -5.28
N LYS A 32 -13.26 -16.86 -4.79
CA LYS A 32 -12.33 -16.66 -3.67
C LYS A 32 -12.96 -16.86 -2.28
N GLY A 33 -14.29 -16.99 -2.17
CA GLY A 33 -14.98 -17.26 -0.90
C GLY A 33 -16.28 -16.47 -0.72
N ALA A 34 -17.15 -16.94 0.19
CA ALA A 34 -18.39 -16.26 0.53
C ALA A 34 -18.12 -14.91 1.21
N ASN A 35 -18.86 -13.87 0.81
CA ASN A 35 -18.67 -12.52 1.30
C ASN A 35 -19.99 -11.74 1.36
N ILE A 36 -19.94 -10.58 2.03
CA ILE A 36 -20.95 -9.53 1.88
C ILE A 36 -20.30 -8.37 1.11
N GLU A 37 -21.00 -7.82 0.11
CA GLU A 37 -20.48 -6.78 -0.76
C GLU A 37 -21.43 -5.61 -1.00
N ILE A 38 -20.86 -4.44 -1.25
CA ILE A 38 -21.55 -3.27 -1.79
C ILE A 38 -21.03 -3.02 -3.21
N LEU A 39 -21.96 -2.80 -4.13
CA LEU A 39 -21.65 -2.45 -5.52
C LEU A 39 -21.54 -0.94 -5.71
N GLY A 40 -20.42 -0.50 -6.30
CA GLY A 40 -20.16 0.92 -6.56
C GLY A 40 -19.96 1.72 -5.28
N ALA A 41 -18.76 1.64 -4.71
CA ALA A 41 -18.36 2.46 -3.57
C ALA A 41 -17.39 3.55 -4.02
N TYR A 42 -17.59 4.77 -3.51
CA TYR A 42 -16.70 5.89 -3.69
C TYR A 42 -16.21 6.40 -2.34
N LEU A 43 -14.90 6.27 -2.11
CA LEU A 43 -14.25 6.59 -0.86
C LEU A 43 -13.34 7.82 -1.08
N ILE A 44 -13.34 8.75 -0.14
CA ILE A 44 -12.51 9.95 -0.18
C ILE A 44 -11.74 10.06 1.13
N LEU A 45 -10.42 10.09 1.04
CA LEU A 45 -9.54 10.39 2.16
C LEU A 45 -9.00 11.81 2.00
N THR A 46 -9.42 12.72 2.88
CA THR A 46 -9.11 14.16 2.73
C THR A 46 -7.71 14.53 3.22
N ASP A 47 -7.15 13.77 4.16
CA ASP A 47 -5.73 13.85 4.54
C ASP A 47 -5.04 12.52 4.24
N PRO A 48 -4.48 12.35 3.02
CA PRO A 48 -3.85 11.09 2.66
C PRO A 48 -2.65 10.71 3.52
N ARG A 49 -2.08 11.59 4.35
CA ARG A 49 -0.96 11.21 5.26
C ARG A 49 -1.42 10.39 6.44
N ARG A 50 -2.71 10.43 6.77
CA ARG A 50 -3.33 9.58 7.81
C ARG A 50 -3.70 8.21 7.25
N ARG A 51 -2.72 7.57 6.59
CA ARG A 51 -2.82 6.28 5.89
C ARG A 51 -2.44 5.08 6.75
N ILE A 52 -1.97 5.31 7.98
CA ILE A 52 -1.66 4.25 8.94
C ILE A 52 -2.84 4.09 9.88
N SER A 53 -3.38 2.88 9.94
CA SER A 53 -4.39 2.52 10.92
C SER A 53 -3.77 2.26 12.30
N ARG A 54 -4.41 2.76 13.36
CA ARG A 54 -4.03 2.44 14.75
C ARG A 54 -4.91 1.35 15.38
N THR A 55 -6.06 1.04 14.76
CA THR A 55 -7.03 0.03 15.20
C THR A 55 -6.76 -1.34 14.55
N GLU A 56 -6.56 -1.37 13.23
CA GLU A 56 -6.43 -2.58 12.42
C GLU A 56 -5.12 -3.31 12.69
N SER A 57 -5.07 -4.11 13.77
CA SER A 57 -3.94 -4.98 14.14
C SER A 57 -2.57 -4.35 13.83
N ARG A 58 -1.99 -3.66 14.82
CA ARG A 58 -0.73 -2.87 14.83
C ARG A 58 0.43 -3.30 13.89
N GLY A 59 0.48 -4.54 13.40
CA GLY A 59 1.44 -5.05 12.41
C GLY A 59 1.16 -4.79 10.92
N LYS A 60 -0.02 -4.29 10.48
CA LYS A 60 -0.31 -4.13 9.04
C LYS A 60 0.63 -3.17 8.30
N ILE A 61 1.21 -2.18 8.98
CA ILE A 61 2.14 -1.24 8.33
C ILE A 61 3.36 -1.92 7.71
N ILE A 62 3.88 -2.99 8.33
CA ILE A 62 5.07 -3.68 7.81
C ILE A 62 4.76 -4.35 6.47
N SER A 63 3.60 -5.00 6.37
CA SER A 63 3.16 -5.60 5.12
C SER A 63 2.85 -4.53 4.07
N CYS A 64 2.24 -3.40 4.45
CA CYS A 64 2.01 -2.27 3.55
C CYS A 64 3.31 -1.67 3.01
N LEU A 65 4.33 -1.49 3.87
CA LEU A 65 5.67 -1.03 3.47
C LEU A 65 6.33 -2.04 2.53
N GLY A 66 6.23 -3.34 2.84
CA GLY A 66 6.73 -4.42 2.00
C GLY A 66 6.14 -4.38 0.59
N GLU A 67 4.82 -4.27 0.46
CA GLU A 67 4.16 -4.13 -0.85
C GLU A 67 4.57 -2.86 -1.58
N LEU A 68 4.65 -1.72 -0.90
CA LEU A 68 5.10 -0.47 -1.51
C LEU A 68 6.51 -0.61 -2.10
N LEU A 69 7.46 -1.16 -1.34
CA LEU A 69 8.84 -1.34 -1.79
C LEU A 69 8.95 -2.39 -2.91
N TRP A 70 8.10 -3.42 -2.88
CA TRP A 70 7.96 -4.38 -3.97
C TRP A 70 7.51 -3.70 -5.27
N TYR A 71 6.50 -2.83 -5.19
CA TYR A 71 6.04 -2.03 -6.32
C TYR A 71 7.14 -1.09 -6.84
N LEU A 72 7.77 -0.32 -5.95
CA LEU A 72 8.81 0.66 -6.29
C LEU A 72 10.09 0.01 -6.84
N SER A 73 10.35 -1.26 -6.51
CA SER A 73 11.46 -2.02 -7.09
C SER A 73 11.17 -2.62 -8.47
N ALA A 74 9.99 -2.34 -9.04
CA ALA A 74 9.51 -2.91 -10.30
C ALA A 74 9.44 -4.45 -10.28
N ARG A 75 9.30 -5.07 -9.10
CA ARG A 75 9.26 -6.52 -8.92
C ARG A 75 7.83 -7.05 -8.83
N ASN A 76 7.67 -8.32 -9.22
CA ASN A 76 6.44 -9.08 -9.06
C ASN A 76 6.69 -10.53 -8.61
N ASP A 77 7.86 -10.82 -8.05
CA ASP A 77 8.24 -12.16 -7.62
C ASP A 77 7.93 -12.42 -6.14
N LEU A 78 7.71 -13.70 -5.84
CA LEU A 78 7.48 -14.24 -4.50
C LEU A 78 8.71 -14.06 -3.60
N ASP A 79 9.93 -14.21 -4.16
CA ASP A 79 11.20 -14.13 -3.43
C ASP A 79 11.32 -12.84 -2.63
N PHE A 80 10.82 -11.72 -3.15
CA PHE A 80 10.76 -10.47 -2.40
C PHE A 80 9.61 -10.49 -1.38
N ILE A 81 8.36 -10.62 -1.85
CA ILE A 81 7.19 -10.25 -1.06
C ILE A 81 6.92 -11.22 0.08
N GLN A 82 7.35 -12.48 -0.01
CA GLN A 82 7.19 -13.45 1.07
C GLN A 82 7.91 -13.05 2.36
N HIS A 83 8.95 -12.21 2.28
CA HIS A 83 9.62 -11.68 3.46
C HIS A 83 8.75 -10.71 4.23
N PHE A 84 7.70 -10.13 3.64
CA PHE A 84 6.77 -9.24 4.33
C PHE A 84 5.41 -9.91 4.53
N ILE A 85 4.94 -10.64 3.52
CA ILE A 85 3.63 -11.29 3.49
C ILE A 85 3.78 -12.75 3.06
N PRO A 86 4.15 -13.67 3.97
CA PRO A 86 4.39 -15.08 3.63
C PRO A 86 3.23 -15.78 2.92
N ARG A 87 1.99 -15.32 3.16
CA ARG A 87 0.77 -15.88 2.56
C ARG A 87 0.72 -15.71 1.03
N TYR A 88 1.54 -14.84 0.43
CA TYR A 88 1.60 -14.64 -1.02
C TYR A 88 2.09 -15.88 -1.78
N VAL A 89 2.69 -16.87 -1.10
CA VAL A 89 3.07 -18.17 -1.70
C VAL A 89 1.91 -18.87 -2.42
N LYS A 90 0.66 -18.66 -1.96
CA LYS A 90 -0.53 -19.28 -2.58
C LYS A 90 -0.97 -18.61 -3.89
N TYR A 91 -0.43 -17.44 -4.21
CA TYR A 91 -0.73 -16.68 -5.43
C TYR A 91 0.44 -16.69 -6.42
N ALA A 92 1.54 -17.36 -6.07
CA ALA A 92 2.69 -17.49 -6.94
C ALA A 92 2.46 -18.58 -7.97
N GLU A 93 2.80 -18.26 -9.22
CA GLU A 93 2.84 -19.21 -10.32
C GLU A 93 4.09 -20.10 -10.23
N SER A 94 4.18 -21.10 -11.09
CA SER A 94 5.31 -22.04 -11.12
C SER A 94 6.67 -21.37 -11.41
N ASP A 95 6.68 -20.19 -12.02
CA ASP A 95 7.90 -19.40 -12.27
C ASP A 95 8.28 -18.49 -11.08
N GLY A 96 7.53 -18.56 -9.98
CA GLY A 96 7.73 -17.76 -8.78
C GLY A 96 7.22 -16.33 -8.88
N ARG A 97 6.52 -15.95 -9.96
CA ARG A 97 5.91 -14.62 -10.11
C ARG A 97 4.47 -14.61 -9.62
N ILE A 98 4.01 -13.41 -9.30
CA ILE A 98 2.65 -13.11 -8.87
C ILE A 98 2.11 -12.08 -9.85
N HIS A 99 1.16 -12.50 -10.69
CA HIS A 99 0.61 -11.66 -11.76
C HIS A 99 -0.15 -10.43 -11.23
N GLY A 100 -0.65 -10.47 -9.99
CA GLY A 100 -1.21 -9.32 -9.29
C GLY A 100 -0.20 -8.24 -8.88
N GLY A 101 1.11 -8.49 -8.95
CA GLY A 101 2.14 -7.53 -8.55
C GLY A 101 2.19 -6.30 -9.46
N TYR A 102 2.07 -5.10 -8.90
CA TYR A 102 1.97 -3.85 -9.67
C TYR A 102 3.30 -3.28 -10.16
N GLY A 103 4.44 -3.74 -9.64
CA GLY A 103 5.77 -3.18 -9.96
C GLY A 103 6.07 -3.12 -11.46
N PRO A 104 6.05 -4.24 -12.20
CA PRO A 104 6.28 -4.25 -13.64
C PRO A 104 5.27 -3.39 -14.40
N ARG A 105 4.01 -3.31 -13.93
CA ARG A 105 2.99 -2.48 -14.58
C ARG A 105 3.26 -0.99 -14.37
N LEU A 106 3.82 -0.58 -13.24
CA LEU A 106 4.18 0.82 -12.99
C LEU A 106 5.38 1.27 -13.83
N PHE A 107 6.42 0.42 -13.93
CA PHE A 107 7.74 0.82 -14.44
C PHE A 107 8.12 0.23 -15.80
N SER A 108 7.47 -0.84 -16.25
CA SER A 108 7.82 -1.55 -17.48
C SER A 108 6.62 -2.31 -18.06
N MET A 109 5.49 -1.62 -18.24
CA MET A 109 4.28 -2.23 -18.77
C MET A 109 4.55 -2.74 -20.20
N HIS A 110 4.23 -4.02 -20.45
CA HIS A 110 4.60 -4.75 -21.67
C HIS A 110 6.10 -4.76 -22.01
N GLY A 111 6.97 -4.51 -21.02
CA GLY A 111 8.42 -4.36 -21.24
C GLY A 111 8.83 -3.07 -21.94
N LEU A 112 7.90 -2.11 -22.12
CA LEU A 112 8.09 -0.95 -22.98
C LEU A 112 7.79 0.37 -22.28
N TYR A 113 6.79 0.42 -21.40
CA TYR A 113 6.26 1.69 -20.90
C TYR A 113 6.54 1.88 -19.41
N ASN A 114 7.41 2.85 -19.08
CA ASN A 114 7.54 3.39 -17.73
C ASN A 114 6.41 4.39 -17.46
N GLN A 115 5.27 3.89 -17.00
CA GLN A 115 4.06 4.69 -16.82
C GLN A 115 4.21 5.76 -15.73
N LEU A 116 4.95 5.46 -14.65
CA LEU A 116 5.19 6.43 -13.58
C LEU A 116 6.02 7.63 -14.06
N GLU A 117 7.10 7.37 -14.81
CA GLU A 117 7.94 8.43 -15.40
C GLU A 117 7.17 9.26 -16.43
N ASN A 118 6.32 8.62 -17.24
CA ASN A 118 5.43 9.31 -18.17
C ASN A 118 4.45 10.25 -17.44
N VAL A 119 3.85 9.79 -16.35
CA VAL A 119 2.95 10.61 -15.50
C VAL A 119 3.67 11.83 -14.95
N ILE A 120 4.85 11.65 -14.37
CA ILE A 120 5.65 12.74 -13.79
C ILE A 120 5.99 13.76 -14.89
N SER A 121 6.46 13.28 -16.04
CA SER A 121 6.82 14.13 -17.18
C SER A 121 5.63 14.95 -17.69
N LEU A 122 4.46 14.32 -17.84
CA LEU A 122 3.23 14.99 -18.27
C LEU A 122 2.78 16.09 -17.29
N LEU A 123 2.92 15.84 -15.98
CA LEU A 123 2.55 16.81 -14.94
C LEU A 123 3.54 17.98 -14.87
N GLN A 124 4.83 17.72 -15.06
CA GLN A 124 5.87 18.74 -15.14
C GLN A 124 5.73 19.61 -16.39
N GLU A 125 5.42 19.01 -17.54
CA GLU A 125 5.16 19.73 -18.80
C GLU A 125 3.88 20.58 -18.71
N LYS A 126 2.79 19.99 -18.20
CA LYS A 126 1.50 20.67 -18.08
C LYS A 126 0.73 20.21 -16.84
N ARG A 127 0.84 20.98 -15.76
CA ARG A 127 0.13 20.73 -14.48
C ARG A 127 -1.37 20.46 -14.65
N THR A 128 -2.05 21.12 -15.58
CA THR A 128 -3.50 20.96 -15.80
C THR A 128 -3.90 19.76 -16.65
N THR A 129 -2.93 18.91 -17.03
CA THR A 129 -3.19 17.71 -17.84
C THR A 129 -4.25 16.81 -17.21
N ARG A 130 -4.98 16.10 -18.08
CA ARG A 130 -5.93 15.04 -17.71
C ARG A 130 -5.43 13.66 -18.17
N ARG A 131 -4.22 13.61 -18.74
CA ARG A 131 -3.61 12.43 -19.36
C ARG A 131 -2.65 11.69 -18.44
N ALA A 132 -2.37 12.23 -17.26
CA ALA A 132 -1.50 11.59 -16.27
C ALA A 132 -2.25 10.40 -15.62
N LEU A 133 -2.14 9.23 -16.25
CA LEU A 133 -2.82 8.00 -15.86
C LEU A 133 -1.88 6.80 -16.00
N ILE A 134 -1.95 5.89 -15.04
CA ILE A 134 -1.31 4.57 -15.06
C ILE A 134 -2.40 3.53 -15.21
N GLN A 135 -2.26 2.65 -16.18
CA GLN A 135 -3.10 1.46 -16.35
C GLN A 135 -2.47 0.28 -15.58
N LEU A 136 -3.25 -0.39 -14.74
CA LEU A 136 -2.81 -1.57 -13.98
C LEU A 136 -3.56 -2.84 -14.37
N PHE A 137 -4.84 -2.76 -14.74
CA PHE A 137 -5.52 -3.92 -15.32
C PHE A 137 -5.28 -3.93 -16.83
N ASP A 138 -4.92 -5.10 -17.38
CA ASP A 138 -4.72 -5.28 -18.81
C ASP A 138 -5.75 -6.21 -19.43
N ALA A 139 -6.08 -6.00 -20.71
CA ALA A 139 -6.97 -6.91 -21.42
C ALA A 139 -6.41 -8.34 -21.47
N SER A 140 -5.08 -8.51 -21.45
CA SER A 140 -4.43 -9.82 -21.37
C SER A 140 -4.74 -10.57 -20.08
N ASP A 141 -5.11 -9.89 -18.98
CA ASP A 141 -5.39 -10.52 -17.70
C ASP A 141 -6.67 -11.39 -17.72
N LEU A 142 -7.51 -11.26 -18.76
CA LEU A 142 -8.75 -12.03 -18.95
C LEU A 142 -8.61 -13.20 -19.94
N VAL A 143 -7.45 -13.35 -20.59
CA VAL A 143 -7.27 -14.36 -21.64
C VAL A 143 -7.03 -15.74 -21.00
N THR A 144 -8.01 -16.64 -21.12
CA THR A 144 -7.96 -18.02 -20.58
C THR A 144 -7.70 -19.09 -21.63
N ASP A 145 -7.81 -18.75 -22.92
CA ASP A 145 -7.80 -19.71 -24.03
C ASP A 145 -6.42 -19.84 -24.70
N ASN A 146 -5.37 -19.28 -24.10
CA ASN A 146 -4.01 -19.42 -24.58
C ASN A 146 -3.41 -20.74 -24.04
N PRO A 147 -2.98 -21.68 -24.90
CA PRO A 147 -2.37 -22.94 -24.46
C PRO A 147 -1.13 -22.77 -23.58
N GLU A 148 -0.50 -21.59 -23.62
CA GLU A 148 0.67 -21.21 -22.81
C GLU A 148 0.32 -20.34 -21.59
N GLN A 149 -0.95 -19.92 -21.40
CA GLN A 149 -1.41 -19.22 -20.19
C GLN A 149 -2.58 -19.97 -19.56
N THR A 150 -2.31 -20.62 -18.42
CA THR A 150 -3.36 -21.05 -17.49
C THR A 150 -3.99 -19.82 -16.82
N GLU A 151 -5.26 -19.94 -16.38
CA GLU A 151 -5.90 -18.93 -15.52
C GLU A 151 -4.96 -18.56 -14.37
N TYR A 152 -4.60 -17.27 -14.28
CA TYR A 152 -3.68 -16.79 -13.25
C TYR A 152 -4.31 -16.93 -11.86
N ALA A 153 -3.52 -17.39 -10.89
CA ALA A 153 -3.95 -17.50 -9.50
C ALA A 153 -4.36 -16.14 -8.91
N ASP A 154 -3.75 -15.05 -9.40
CA ASP A 154 -4.10 -13.69 -9.04
C ASP A 154 -3.86 -12.69 -10.18
N ILE A 155 -4.86 -11.85 -10.46
CA ILE A 155 -4.81 -10.75 -11.43
C ILE A 155 -5.13 -9.42 -10.74
N PRO A 156 -4.67 -8.27 -11.27
CA PRO A 156 -4.94 -6.96 -10.71
C PRO A 156 -6.39 -6.74 -10.35
N CYS A 157 -6.60 -6.27 -9.13
CA CYS A 157 -7.88 -5.69 -8.73
C CYS A 157 -7.95 -4.21 -9.12
N THR A 158 -6.81 -3.52 -9.17
CA THR A 158 -6.73 -2.11 -9.58
C THR A 158 -6.72 -1.98 -11.09
N ILE A 159 -7.61 -1.13 -11.60
CA ILE A 159 -7.76 -0.82 -13.02
C ILE A 159 -6.80 0.31 -13.40
N SER A 160 -6.83 1.42 -12.66
CA SER A 160 -6.05 2.60 -13.01
C SER A 160 -5.76 3.52 -11.83
N LEU A 161 -4.68 4.28 -11.95
CA LEU A 161 -4.31 5.39 -11.07
C LEU A 161 -4.24 6.67 -11.90
N GLN A 162 -5.10 7.66 -11.64
CA GLN A 162 -5.12 8.93 -12.36
C GLN A 162 -4.72 10.09 -11.45
N PHE A 163 -3.74 10.88 -11.89
CA PHE A 163 -3.18 12.01 -11.15
C PHE A 163 -3.69 13.31 -11.75
N ILE A 164 -4.31 14.14 -10.91
CA ILE A 164 -4.94 15.40 -11.35
C ILE A 164 -4.50 16.52 -10.41
N VAL A 165 -3.85 17.55 -10.97
CA VAL A 165 -3.47 18.74 -10.19
C VAL A 165 -4.52 19.84 -10.33
N ARG A 166 -5.08 20.31 -9.21
CA ARG A 166 -6.00 21.46 -9.15
C ARG A 166 -5.64 22.33 -7.96
N GLN A 167 -5.64 23.65 -8.16
CA GLN A 167 -5.26 24.60 -7.12
C GLN A 167 -3.89 24.26 -6.49
N ASP A 168 -2.96 23.80 -7.32
CA ASP A 168 -1.61 23.35 -6.94
C ASP A 168 -1.55 22.13 -6.00
N ALA A 169 -2.68 21.44 -5.79
CA ALA A 169 -2.77 20.18 -5.06
C ALA A 169 -2.92 19.00 -6.03
N LEU A 170 -2.14 17.95 -5.82
CA LEU A 170 -2.18 16.71 -6.59
C LEU A 170 -3.17 15.73 -5.94
N HIS A 171 -4.26 15.47 -6.64
CA HIS A 171 -5.27 14.47 -6.29
C HIS A 171 -4.96 13.16 -7.01
N LEU A 172 -5.22 12.04 -6.34
CA LEU A 172 -5.15 10.71 -6.95
C LEU A 172 -6.54 10.07 -7.00
N PHE A 173 -6.92 9.58 -8.17
CA PHE A 173 -8.14 8.82 -8.41
C PHE A 173 -7.77 7.38 -8.74
N VAL A 174 -8.19 6.47 -7.89
CA VAL A 174 -8.01 5.02 -8.03
C VAL A 174 -9.32 4.41 -8.46
N CYS A 175 -9.28 3.56 -9.50
CA CYS A 175 -10.41 2.74 -9.91
C CYS A 175 -10.03 1.26 -9.73
N MET A 176 -10.87 0.50 -9.05
CA MET A 176 -10.68 -0.94 -8.85
C MET A 176 -11.96 -1.71 -9.21
N ARG A 177 -11.79 -2.92 -9.75
CA ARG A 177 -12.93 -3.81 -10.04
C ARG A 177 -13.44 -4.52 -8.78
N SER A 178 -12.58 -4.72 -7.79
CA SER A 178 -12.90 -5.47 -6.56
C SER A 178 -11.91 -5.11 -5.45
N ASN A 179 -12.35 -5.01 -4.20
CA ASN A 179 -11.44 -4.77 -3.08
C ASN A 179 -11.96 -5.38 -1.77
N ASP A 180 -11.08 -6.13 -1.09
CA ASP A 180 -11.33 -6.66 0.26
C ASP A 180 -11.18 -5.50 1.25
N ALA A 181 -12.30 -5.07 1.83
CA ALA A 181 -12.34 -3.92 2.73
C ALA A 181 -11.60 -4.12 4.05
N PHE A 182 -11.32 -5.37 4.44
CA PHE A 182 -10.65 -5.68 5.70
C PHE A 182 -9.14 -5.84 5.53
N MET A 183 -8.72 -6.64 4.54
CA MET A 183 -7.29 -6.89 4.31
C MET A 183 -6.69 -6.03 3.20
N GLY A 184 -7.37 -5.92 2.05
CA GLY A 184 -6.84 -5.26 0.85
C GLY A 184 -6.85 -3.74 0.95
N LEU A 185 -8.00 -3.15 1.28
CA LEU A 185 -8.21 -1.71 1.30
C LEU A 185 -7.16 -0.94 2.14
N PRO A 186 -6.78 -1.37 3.37
CA PRO A 186 -5.70 -0.71 4.10
C PRO A 186 -4.35 -0.72 3.38
N HIS A 187 -4.00 -1.82 2.69
CA HIS A 187 -2.75 -1.94 1.93
C HIS A 187 -2.78 -1.05 0.68
N ASP A 188 -3.89 -1.08 -0.06
CA ASP A 188 -4.10 -0.28 -1.27
C ASP A 188 -4.08 1.23 -0.94
N VAL A 189 -4.82 1.65 0.09
CA VAL A 189 -4.82 3.06 0.56
C VAL A 189 -3.40 3.46 0.94
N PHE A 190 -2.68 2.66 1.72
CA PHE A 190 -1.31 2.98 2.11
C PHE A 190 -0.39 3.12 0.90
N ALA A 191 -0.33 2.11 0.03
CA ALA A 191 0.58 2.10 -1.10
C ALA A 191 0.29 3.23 -2.09
N PHE A 192 -0.98 3.46 -2.43
CA PHE A 192 -1.36 4.47 -3.41
C PHE A 192 -1.26 5.89 -2.86
N THR A 193 -1.51 6.13 -1.58
CA THR A 193 -1.28 7.46 -0.99
C THR A 193 0.21 7.76 -0.79
N MET A 194 1.05 6.75 -0.52
CA MET A 194 2.51 6.88 -0.60
C MET A 194 2.99 7.23 -2.01
N LEU A 195 2.44 6.56 -3.03
CA LEU A 195 2.74 6.87 -4.43
C LEU A 195 2.23 8.26 -4.84
N GLN A 196 1.04 8.66 -4.37
CA GLN A 196 0.49 10.00 -4.58
C GLN A 196 1.43 11.07 -4.03
N GLU A 197 1.88 10.91 -2.78
CA GLU A 197 2.77 11.87 -2.15
C GLU A 197 4.14 11.91 -2.83
N LEU A 198 4.68 10.76 -3.24
CA LEU A 198 5.90 10.68 -4.03
C LEU A 198 5.79 11.50 -5.34
N VAL A 199 4.71 11.32 -6.11
CA VAL A 199 4.49 12.08 -7.34
C VAL A 199 4.27 13.57 -7.04
N ALA A 200 3.58 13.90 -5.94
CA ALA A 200 3.41 15.29 -5.51
C ALA A 200 4.78 15.96 -5.22
N ARG A 201 5.69 15.27 -4.53
CA ARG A 201 7.05 15.78 -4.29
C ARG A 201 7.85 15.97 -5.58
N LEU A 202 7.87 14.96 -6.46
CA LEU A 202 8.61 15.01 -7.74
C LEU A 202 8.08 16.06 -8.72
N THR A 203 6.82 16.49 -8.55
CA THR A 203 6.20 17.52 -9.38
C THR A 203 6.09 18.88 -8.68
N GLY A 204 6.57 18.98 -7.44
CA GLY A 204 6.44 20.19 -6.62
C GLY A 204 5.00 20.65 -6.46
N CYS A 205 4.08 19.71 -6.20
CA CYS A 205 2.67 19.99 -5.88
C CYS A 205 2.42 19.77 -4.39
N LYS A 206 1.40 20.44 -3.85
CA LYS A 206 0.83 20.07 -2.55
C LYS A 206 0.14 18.71 -2.65
N LEU A 207 0.04 18.00 -1.55
CA LEU A 207 -0.77 16.78 -1.47
C LEU A 207 -2.25 17.16 -1.43
N GLY A 208 -3.03 16.72 -2.42
CA GLY A 208 -4.49 16.86 -2.46
C GLY A 208 -5.21 15.63 -1.93
N HIS A 209 -6.52 15.53 -2.14
CA HIS A 209 -7.31 14.39 -1.66
C HIS A 209 -7.02 13.10 -2.45
N TYR A 210 -7.21 11.98 -1.76
CA TYR A 210 -7.20 10.65 -2.35
C TYR A 210 -8.64 10.19 -2.59
N HIS A 211 -8.90 9.66 -3.78
CA HIS A 211 -10.20 9.24 -4.25
C HIS A 211 -10.12 7.78 -4.68
N HIS A 212 -11.00 6.92 -4.17
CA HIS A 212 -10.96 5.49 -4.41
C HIS A 212 -12.34 4.97 -4.79
N PHE A 213 -12.49 4.58 -6.05
CA PHE A 213 -13.71 4.00 -6.58
C PHE A 213 -13.53 2.49 -6.75
N VAL A 214 -14.48 1.72 -6.22
CA VAL A 214 -14.49 0.27 -6.35
C VAL A 214 -15.83 -0.21 -6.87
N SER A 215 -15.80 -1.20 -7.76
CA SER A 215 -17.04 -1.80 -8.29
C SER A 215 -17.64 -2.83 -7.33
N SER A 216 -16.85 -3.69 -6.70
CA SER A 216 -17.27 -4.64 -5.64
C SER A 216 -16.41 -4.44 -4.38
N LEU A 217 -16.98 -3.79 -3.36
CA LEU A 217 -16.34 -3.60 -2.04
C LEU A 217 -16.87 -4.67 -1.09
N HIS A 218 -16.02 -5.53 -0.55
CA HIS A 218 -16.51 -6.71 0.16
C HIS A 218 -15.72 -7.04 1.42
N ILE A 219 -16.37 -7.77 2.33
CA ILE A 219 -15.74 -8.41 3.48
C ILE A 219 -16.01 -9.91 3.36
N TYR A 220 -14.95 -10.71 3.39
CA TYR A 220 -15.08 -12.17 3.41
C TYR A 220 -15.64 -12.67 4.74
N LYS A 221 -16.45 -13.72 4.68
CA LYS A 221 -17.15 -14.29 5.84
C LYS A 221 -16.20 -14.65 6.98
N GLU A 222 -15.01 -15.15 6.69
CA GLU A 222 -14.00 -15.49 7.70
C GLU A 222 -13.53 -14.30 8.53
N HIS A 223 -13.67 -13.06 8.04
CA HIS A 223 -13.20 -11.85 8.71
C HIS A 223 -14.30 -11.13 9.51
N PHE A 224 -15.54 -11.64 9.53
CA PHE A 224 -16.67 -10.93 10.15
C PHE A 224 -16.51 -10.68 11.64
N GLU A 225 -16.05 -11.67 12.39
CA GLU A 225 -15.87 -11.51 13.84
C GLU A 225 -14.76 -10.50 14.14
N GLN A 226 -13.65 -10.53 13.39
CA GLN A 226 -12.55 -9.56 13.54
C GLN A 226 -13.01 -8.14 13.23
N VAL A 227 -13.80 -7.95 12.17
CA VAL A 227 -14.38 -6.64 11.85
C VAL A 227 -15.33 -6.17 12.96
N LYS A 228 -16.18 -7.05 13.52
CA LYS A 228 -17.07 -6.69 14.62
C LYS A 228 -16.31 -6.32 15.90
N GLU A 229 -15.18 -6.96 16.18
CA GLU A 229 -14.30 -6.62 17.29
C GLU A 229 -13.71 -5.23 17.09
N LEU A 230 -13.19 -4.93 15.90
CA LEU A 230 -12.64 -3.61 15.57
C LEU A 230 -13.68 -2.49 15.67
N GLN A 231 -14.93 -2.75 15.31
CA GLN A 231 -16.02 -1.78 15.46
C GLN A 231 -16.35 -1.44 16.92
N GLN A 232 -15.92 -2.28 17.86
CA GLN A 232 -16.07 -2.05 19.31
C GLN A 232 -14.86 -1.34 19.91
N GLU A 233 -13.73 -1.28 19.19
CA GLU A 233 -12.61 -0.45 19.60
C GLU A 233 -13.04 1.02 19.55
N GLY A 234 -12.87 1.72 20.68
CA GLY A 234 -13.32 3.11 20.83
C GLY A 234 -12.61 4.08 19.90
N PHE A 235 -12.86 5.38 20.09
CA PHE A 235 -12.20 6.42 19.30
C PHE A 235 -10.69 6.39 19.51
N MET A 236 -9.93 6.22 18.42
CA MET A 236 -8.46 6.26 18.45
C MET A 236 -7.93 7.66 18.12
N SER A 237 -6.70 7.93 18.57
CA SER A 237 -6.03 9.21 18.33
C SER A 237 -5.93 9.50 16.83
N THR A 238 -6.44 10.67 16.43
CA THR A 238 -6.38 11.17 15.06
C THR A 238 -5.03 11.79 14.69
N LEU A 239 -4.04 11.76 15.60
CA LEU A 239 -2.72 12.35 15.35
C LEU A 239 -2.04 11.65 14.16
N PRO A 240 -1.51 12.41 13.19
CA PRO A 240 -0.83 11.84 12.04
C PRO A 240 0.45 11.13 12.50
N VAL A 241 0.48 9.81 12.34
CA VAL A 241 1.67 8.99 12.65
C VAL A 241 2.78 9.24 11.63
N MET A 242 2.45 9.36 10.34
CA MET A 242 3.43 9.73 9.31
C MET A 242 3.51 11.23 9.16
N GLY A 243 4.73 11.76 9.22
CA GLY A 243 5.02 13.13 8.81
C GLY A 243 5.02 13.30 7.30
N ASP A 244 5.35 14.52 6.89
CA ASP A 244 5.55 14.88 5.49
C ASP A 244 6.72 14.10 4.87
N MET A 245 6.47 13.46 3.72
CA MET A 245 7.58 12.90 2.93
C MET A 245 8.55 14.05 2.56
N PRO A 246 9.86 13.88 2.75
CA PRO A 246 10.82 14.94 2.44
C PRO A 246 10.89 15.20 0.93
N GLU A 247 11.54 16.30 0.56
CA GLU A 247 11.82 16.57 -0.85
C GLU A 247 12.64 15.43 -1.45
N ILE A 248 12.22 15.01 -2.65
CA ILE A 248 12.89 14.00 -3.45
C ILE A 248 13.06 14.58 -4.84
N GLN A 249 14.27 14.51 -5.38
CA GLN A 249 14.62 15.18 -6.63
C GLN A 249 14.35 14.28 -7.83
N SER A 250 14.52 12.98 -7.66
CA SER A 250 14.28 12.00 -8.72
C SER A 250 13.90 10.63 -8.19
N LEU A 251 13.36 9.79 -9.06
CA LEU A 251 13.11 8.37 -8.75
C LEU A 251 14.39 7.60 -8.37
N LYS A 252 15.58 8.10 -8.71
CA LYS A 252 16.87 7.47 -8.33
C LYS A 252 17.13 7.55 -6.83
N ASP A 253 16.56 8.55 -6.14
CA ASP A 253 16.71 8.69 -4.69
C ASP A 253 16.02 7.53 -3.95
N ILE A 254 15.01 6.91 -4.59
CA ILE A 254 14.34 5.70 -4.08
C ILE A 254 15.27 4.48 -4.12
N THR A 255 16.21 4.43 -5.07
CA THR A 255 17.14 3.30 -5.21
C THR A 255 17.95 3.06 -3.93
N VAL A 256 18.38 4.12 -3.23
CA VAL A 256 19.11 4.00 -1.96
C VAL A 256 18.27 3.30 -0.88
N ILE A 257 16.96 3.58 -0.85
CA ILE A 257 16.02 2.95 0.09
C ILE A 257 15.84 1.46 -0.27
N LEU A 258 15.71 1.14 -1.57
CA LEU A 258 15.56 -0.23 -2.05
C LEU A 258 16.82 -1.06 -1.82
N GLU A 259 18.00 -0.47 -1.95
CA GLU A 259 19.29 -1.13 -1.64
C GLU A 259 19.41 -1.45 -0.15
N ALA A 260 19.00 -0.53 0.72
CA ALA A 260 18.95 -0.78 2.16
C ALA A 260 17.90 -1.82 2.55
N GLU A 261 16.69 -1.77 2.00
CA GLU A 261 15.69 -2.84 2.17
C GLU A 261 16.28 -4.19 1.80
N LYS A 262 16.91 -4.28 0.63
CA LYS A 262 17.51 -5.52 0.14
C LYS A 262 18.59 -6.02 1.11
N ALA A 263 19.44 -5.12 1.61
CA ALA A 263 20.45 -5.47 2.60
C ALA A 263 19.82 -6.03 3.89
N LEU A 264 18.73 -5.41 4.39
CA LEU A 264 18.00 -5.91 5.56
C LEU A 264 17.41 -7.31 5.30
N ARG A 265 16.78 -7.51 4.15
CA ARG A 265 16.17 -8.79 3.76
C ARG A 265 17.21 -9.90 3.58
N GLU A 266 18.40 -9.57 3.09
CA GLU A 266 19.55 -10.48 2.94
C GLU A 266 20.39 -10.61 4.23
N ASN A 267 19.95 -10.02 5.34
CA ASN A 267 20.66 -10.01 6.63
C ASN A 267 22.11 -9.50 6.54
N LYS A 268 22.32 -8.47 5.72
CA LYS A 268 23.61 -7.77 5.59
C LYS A 268 23.68 -6.63 6.60
N GLU A 269 24.84 -6.49 7.24
CA GLU A 269 25.09 -5.40 8.17
C GLU A 269 25.39 -4.08 7.43
N PHE A 270 24.75 -3.01 7.88
CA PHE A 270 25.04 -1.64 7.49
C PHE A 270 24.52 -0.66 8.54
N ASP A 271 25.02 0.57 8.51
CA ASP A 271 24.65 1.63 9.44
C ASP A 271 23.66 2.61 8.79
N ILE A 272 22.41 2.60 9.25
CA ILE A 272 21.32 3.48 8.78
C ILE A 272 21.68 4.96 9.01
N ASP A 273 22.41 5.30 10.07
CA ASP A 273 22.72 6.70 10.41
C ASP A 273 23.65 7.35 9.39
N THR A 274 24.55 6.56 8.80
CA THR A 274 25.51 7.03 7.79
C THR A 274 24.92 7.17 6.39
N MET A 275 23.70 6.65 6.17
CA MET A 275 23.07 6.69 4.85
C MET A 275 22.70 8.13 4.44
N PRO A 276 22.80 8.48 3.14
CA PRO A 276 22.42 9.78 2.60
C PRO A 276 20.89 9.89 2.45
N LEU A 277 20.16 9.58 3.51
CA LEU A 277 18.72 9.60 3.59
C LEU A 277 18.28 10.59 4.67
N SER A 278 17.15 11.25 4.45
CA SER A 278 16.46 12.01 5.50
C SER A 278 16.02 11.10 6.66
N ASP A 279 15.80 11.67 7.84
CA ASP A 279 15.31 10.94 9.00
C ASP A 279 13.97 10.22 8.76
N TYR A 280 13.08 10.79 7.92
CA TYR A 280 11.84 10.12 7.51
C TYR A 280 12.08 8.72 6.92
N TRP A 281 13.00 8.60 5.97
CA TRP A 281 13.31 7.32 5.31
C TRP A 281 14.14 6.40 6.21
N LYS A 282 15.03 6.97 7.02
CA LYS A 282 15.78 6.21 8.04
C LYS A 282 14.82 5.57 9.03
N ASP A 283 13.82 6.29 9.53
CA ASP A 283 12.81 5.76 10.45
C ASP A 283 12.05 4.57 9.84
N LEU A 284 11.65 4.66 8.57
CA LEU A 284 10.99 3.53 7.89
C LEU A 284 11.92 2.32 7.75
N LEU A 285 13.21 2.53 7.47
CA LEU A 285 14.20 1.45 7.46
C LEU A 285 14.39 0.85 8.86
N ARG A 286 14.39 1.66 9.92
CA ARG A 286 14.46 1.18 11.31
C ARG A 286 13.24 0.34 11.65
N VAL A 287 12.04 0.78 11.28
CA VAL A 287 10.79 0.00 11.43
C VAL A 287 10.91 -1.37 10.73
N ILE A 288 11.43 -1.42 9.50
CA ILE A 288 11.65 -2.68 8.78
C ILE A 288 12.72 -3.55 9.47
N LYS A 289 13.84 -2.94 9.89
CA LYS A 289 14.93 -3.63 10.59
C LYS A 289 14.47 -4.24 11.91
N THR A 290 13.74 -3.47 12.73
CA THR A 290 13.13 -3.95 13.98
C THR A 290 12.24 -5.17 13.70
N HIS A 291 11.39 -5.12 12.68
CA HIS A 291 10.55 -6.27 12.32
C HIS A 291 11.38 -7.52 11.97
N PHE A 292 12.46 -7.39 11.18
CA PHE A 292 13.31 -8.53 10.85
C PHE A 292 14.08 -9.07 12.06
N LEU A 293 14.58 -8.20 12.93
CA LEU A 293 15.26 -8.60 14.17
C LEU A 293 14.35 -9.47 15.04
N LEU A 294 13.09 -9.04 15.25
CA LEU A 294 12.14 -9.75 16.12
C LEU A 294 11.69 -11.13 15.60
N ARG A 295 11.99 -11.49 14.34
CA ARG A 295 11.65 -12.81 13.80
C ARG A 295 12.51 -13.94 14.35
N SER A 296 13.72 -13.65 14.83
CA SER A 296 14.61 -14.67 15.36
C SER A 296 14.21 -15.14 16.76
N HIS A 297 13.44 -14.32 17.49
CA HIS A 297 13.09 -14.53 18.90
C HIS A 297 14.32 -14.76 19.80
N THR A 298 15.40 -14.00 19.59
CA THR A 298 16.62 -14.05 20.41
C THR A 298 16.79 -12.78 21.24
N SER A 299 17.27 -12.93 22.48
CA SER A 299 17.48 -11.78 23.39
C SER A 299 18.44 -10.72 22.82
N ALA A 300 19.45 -11.15 22.05
CA ALA A 300 20.37 -10.26 21.37
C ALA A 300 19.66 -9.42 20.29
N HIS A 301 18.77 -10.02 19.51
CA HIS A 301 18.00 -9.27 18.51
C HIS A 301 16.93 -8.38 19.15
N ASP A 302 16.36 -8.78 20.29
CA ASP A 302 15.44 -7.93 21.04
C ASP A 302 16.15 -6.66 21.56
N GLU A 303 17.40 -6.78 22.01
CA GLU A 303 18.22 -5.63 22.42
C GLU A 303 18.52 -4.70 21.24
N LEU A 304 18.95 -5.25 20.10
CA LEU A 304 19.14 -4.48 18.87
C LEU A 304 17.84 -3.80 18.41
N ALA A 305 16.71 -4.51 18.48
CA ALA A 305 15.41 -3.97 18.13
C ALA A 305 15.03 -2.78 19.03
N ARG A 306 15.31 -2.83 20.33
CA ARG A 306 15.12 -1.70 21.26
C ARG A 306 16.02 -0.52 20.94
N GLN A 307 17.26 -0.76 20.50
CA GLN A 307 18.18 0.29 20.07
C GLN A 307 17.64 1.00 18.82
N GLU A 308 17.18 0.24 17.81
CA GLU A 308 16.55 0.79 16.60
C GLU A 308 15.32 1.65 16.93
N LEU A 309 14.45 1.19 17.84
CA LEU A 309 13.28 1.96 18.27
C LEU A 309 13.63 3.23 19.05
N THR A 310 14.72 3.22 19.80
CA THR A 310 15.21 4.40 20.52
C THR A 310 15.80 5.43 19.57
N ALA A 311 16.41 4.97 18.47
CA ALA A 311 17.01 5.81 17.44
C ALA A 311 16.00 6.37 16.42
N LEU A 312 14.71 6.04 16.52
CA LEU A 312 13.67 6.66 15.70
C LEU A 312 13.62 8.16 15.96
N ASN A 313 13.61 8.96 14.90
CA ASN A 313 13.36 10.39 15.00
C ASN A 313 11.86 10.63 15.31
N ASN A 314 10.98 9.92 14.61
CA ASN A 314 9.55 9.91 14.89
C ASN A 314 9.17 8.76 15.86
N GLN A 315 9.05 9.12 17.13
CA GLN A 315 8.71 8.16 18.20
C GLN A 315 7.30 7.59 18.07
N GLU A 316 6.40 8.19 17.28
CA GLU A 316 5.04 7.66 17.10
C GLU A 316 5.07 6.26 16.46
N TYR A 317 6.06 5.92 15.63
CA TYR A 317 6.19 4.58 15.02
C TYR A 317 6.39 3.44 16.02
N ARG A 318 6.71 3.73 17.29
CA ARG A 318 6.90 2.69 18.32
C ARG A 318 5.64 1.87 18.55
N PHE A 319 4.46 2.46 18.36
CA PHE A 319 3.17 1.80 18.57
C PHE A 319 3.02 0.49 17.77
N ILE A 320 3.72 0.38 16.63
CA ILE A 320 3.74 -0.81 15.74
C ILE A 320 4.24 -2.05 16.48
N PHE A 321 5.09 -1.85 17.48
CA PHE A 321 5.79 -2.88 18.23
C PHE A 321 5.33 -2.99 19.70
N ASP A 322 4.33 -2.22 20.12
CA ASP A 322 3.78 -2.31 21.47
C ASP A 322 3.28 -3.72 21.78
N GLY A 323 3.86 -4.34 22.81
CA GLY A 323 3.58 -5.72 23.21
C GLY A 323 4.33 -6.81 22.45
N LYS A 324 5.27 -6.46 21.56
CA LYS A 324 6.13 -7.39 20.81
C LYS A 324 7.59 -7.43 21.28
N ILE A 325 8.00 -6.50 22.15
CA ILE A 325 9.36 -6.29 22.66
C ILE A 325 9.35 -6.21 24.18
#